data_AF-A0A7W2L6V4-F1
#
_entry.id   AF-A0A7W2L6V4-F1
#
_cell.length_a   1.000
_cell.length_b   1.000
_cell.length_c   1.000
_cell.angle_alpha   90.00
_cell.angle_beta   90.00
_cell.angle_gamma   90.00
#
_symmetry.space_group_name_H-M   'P 1'
#
loop_
_entity.id
_entity.type
_entity.pdbx_description
1 polymer ?
#
loop_
_entity_poly.entity_id
_entity_poly.type
_entity_poly.pdbx_seq_one_letter_code
_entity_poly.pdbx_strand_id
1 'polypeptide(L)'
;AQALSSLDSVVTQQGATLTAESKRIDGLYASVGDASAAIQNEATARSDGDTALGRRVDTVQSNLGATNATVQQISAAQTALNGKVNATWSVKLGLTSGGTYYAAGFGLGLENQGGTFQSSFVVLANRFAIMNPVGEGLIVPFAVQNGQVFINDALISNLAVQKAIVGNSINSSALANDGTPIMRVDFASGTIIMLNQAANAYTV
;
A
#
# COMPACT_ATOMS: atom_id res chain seq x y z
N ALA A 1 70.10 -51.71 66.42
CA ALA A 1 69.65 -52.40 65.20
C ALA A 1 68.15 -52.25 64.97
N GLN A 2 67.27 -52.63 65.92
CA GLN A 2 65.81 -52.58 65.74
C GLN A 2 65.25 -51.16 65.43
N ALA A 3 65.66 -50.13 66.17
CA ALA A 3 65.17 -48.76 65.94
C ALA A 3 65.48 -48.20 64.54
N LEU A 4 66.68 -48.48 64.00
CA LEU A 4 67.02 -48.08 62.62
C LEU A 4 66.19 -48.85 61.58
N SER A 5 65.96 -50.14 61.80
CA SER A 5 65.12 -50.95 60.91
C SER A 5 63.66 -50.48 60.91
N SER A 6 63.13 -50.09 62.08
CA SER A 6 61.80 -49.48 62.18
C SER A 6 61.73 -48.14 61.46
N LEU A 7 62.76 -47.29 61.58
CA LEU A 7 62.83 -46.01 60.87
C LEU A 7 62.89 -46.21 59.35
N ASP A 8 63.73 -47.13 58.87
CA ASP A 8 63.87 -47.47 57.46
C ASP A 8 62.55 -47.97 56.84
N SER A 9 61.83 -48.82 57.57
CA SER A 9 60.50 -49.28 57.18
C SER A 9 59.49 -48.14 57.08
N VAL A 10 59.45 -47.23 58.06
CA VAL A 10 58.56 -46.06 58.06
C VAL A 10 58.88 -45.11 56.90
N VAL A 11 60.16 -44.82 56.66
CA VAL A 11 60.61 -43.93 55.56
C VAL A 11 60.24 -44.55 54.21
N THR A 12 60.45 -45.85 54.02
CA THR A 12 60.05 -46.56 52.80
C THR A 12 58.54 -46.51 52.57
N GLN A 13 57.75 -46.72 53.63
CA GLN A 13 56.28 -46.63 53.58
C GLN A 13 55.81 -45.20 53.25
N GLN A 14 56.45 -44.18 53.80
CA GLN A 14 56.17 -42.77 53.50
C GLN A 14 56.50 -42.43 52.05
N GLY A 15 57.64 -42.90 51.52
CA GLY A 15 58.02 -42.70 50.11
C GLY A 15 57.01 -43.34 49.13
N ALA A 16 56.51 -44.54 49.46
CA ALA A 16 55.45 -45.18 48.68
C ALA A 16 54.13 -44.39 48.74
N THR A 17 53.77 -43.87 49.91
CA THR A 17 52.58 -43.04 50.11
C THR A 17 52.67 -41.72 49.34
N LEU A 18 53.81 -41.02 49.41
CA LEU A 18 54.10 -39.81 48.64
C LEU A 18 53.97 -40.05 47.13
N THR A 19 54.52 -41.17 46.64
CA THR A 19 54.41 -41.55 45.21
C THR A 19 52.96 -41.77 44.79
N ALA A 20 52.16 -42.42 45.64
CA ALA A 20 50.73 -42.63 45.39
C ALA A 20 49.95 -41.30 45.39
N GLU A 21 50.28 -40.39 46.31
CA GLU A 21 49.66 -39.07 46.38
C GLU A 21 50.01 -38.19 45.17
N SER A 22 51.27 -38.19 44.73
CA SER A 22 51.67 -37.51 43.50
C SER A 22 50.87 -37.99 42.29
N LYS A 23 50.67 -39.31 42.14
CA LYS A 23 49.83 -39.86 41.07
C LYS A 23 48.36 -39.43 41.17
N ARG A 24 47.82 -39.33 42.39
CA ARG A 24 46.46 -38.80 42.61
C ARG A 24 46.35 -37.32 42.25
N ILE A 25 47.38 -36.53 42.57
CA ILE A 25 47.47 -35.10 42.22
C ILE A 25 47.57 -34.91 40.70
N ASP A 26 48.39 -35.70 40.00
CA ASP A 26 48.47 -35.65 38.54
C ASP A 26 47.11 -35.98 37.88
N GLY A 27 46.42 -37.00 38.41
CA GLY A 27 45.06 -37.34 37.97
C GLY A 27 44.04 -36.22 38.26
N LEU A 28 44.16 -35.54 39.41
CA LEU A 28 43.34 -34.39 39.74
C LEU A 28 43.59 -33.22 38.77
N TYR A 29 44.85 -32.91 38.44
CA TYR A 29 45.19 -31.86 37.47
C TYR A 29 44.60 -32.15 36.10
N ALA A 30 44.68 -33.39 35.63
CA ALA A 30 44.03 -33.80 34.38
C ALA A 30 42.51 -33.59 34.44
N SER A 31 41.86 -34.08 35.51
CA SER A 31 40.41 -33.94 35.69
C SER A 31 39.96 -32.48 35.81
N VAL A 32 40.74 -31.62 36.47
CA VAL A 32 40.48 -30.17 36.56
C VAL A 32 40.68 -29.50 35.19
N GLY A 33 41.67 -29.92 34.41
CA GLY A 33 41.86 -29.47 33.03
C GLY A 33 40.66 -29.83 32.14
N ASP A 34 40.20 -31.08 32.21
CA ASP A 34 39.02 -31.54 31.48
C ASP A 34 37.74 -30.80 31.90
N ALA A 35 37.56 -30.59 33.21
CA ALA A 35 36.43 -29.82 33.74
C ALA A 35 36.48 -28.36 33.26
N SER A 36 37.66 -27.73 33.23
CA SER A 36 37.83 -26.36 32.73
C SER A 36 37.46 -26.26 31.25
N ALA A 37 37.89 -27.22 30.42
CA ALA A 37 37.52 -27.26 29.00
C ALA A 37 36.01 -27.49 28.80
N ALA A 38 35.40 -28.40 29.57
CA ALA A 38 33.96 -28.63 29.54
C ALA A 38 33.16 -27.38 29.93
N ILE A 39 33.61 -26.64 30.95
CA ILE A 39 32.98 -25.37 31.37
C ILE A 39 33.09 -24.30 30.28
N GLN A 40 34.23 -24.19 29.60
CA GLN A 40 34.41 -23.24 28.49
C GLN A 40 33.51 -23.57 27.29
N ASN A 41 33.36 -24.86 26.96
CA ASN A 41 32.45 -25.31 25.92
C ASN A 41 31.00 -25.02 26.28
N GLU A 42 30.59 -25.29 27.52
CA GLU A 42 29.24 -24.99 28.02
C GLU A 42 28.96 -23.47 28.01
N ALA A 43 29.93 -22.65 28.44
CA ALA A 43 29.80 -21.20 28.42
C ALA A 43 29.59 -20.66 26.99
N THR A 44 30.31 -21.24 26.02
CA THR A 44 30.17 -20.89 24.60
C THR A 44 28.81 -21.33 24.06
N ALA A 45 28.40 -22.58 24.33
CA ALA A 45 27.11 -23.10 23.89
C ALA A 45 25.92 -22.29 24.46
N ARG A 46 26.01 -21.84 25.72
CA ARG A 46 25.03 -20.94 26.35
C ARG A 46 24.98 -19.59 25.68
N SER A 47 26.13 -18.96 25.43
CA SER A 47 26.20 -17.67 24.74
C SER A 47 25.59 -17.71 23.34
N ASP A 48 25.85 -18.78 22.59
CA ASP A 48 25.27 -19.00 21.27
C ASP A 48 23.76 -19.22 21.34
N GLY A 49 23.31 -20.00 22.32
CA GLY A 49 21.89 -20.22 22.63
C GLY A 49 21.16 -18.93 22.96
N ASP A 50 21.73 -18.10 23.83
CA ASP A 50 21.17 -16.80 24.25
C ASP A 50 21.09 -15.84 23.06
N THR A 51 22.12 -15.82 22.21
CA THR A 51 22.11 -15.01 20.99
C THR A 51 21.02 -15.47 20.00
N ALA A 52 20.85 -16.79 19.83
CA ALA A 52 19.79 -17.34 18.99
C ALA A 52 18.38 -17.09 19.57
N LEU A 53 18.25 -17.10 20.89
CA LEU A 53 17.00 -16.75 21.57
C LEU A 53 16.69 -15.25 21.40
N GLY A 54 17.68 -14.37 21.56
CA GLY A 54 17.56 -12.93 21.32
C GLY A 54 17.03 -12.61 19.91
N ARG A 55 17.64 -13.21 18.87
CA ARG A 55 17.16 -13.04 17.48
C ARG A 55 15.72 -13.52 17.27
N ARG A 56 15.33 -14.63 17.93
CA ARG A 56 13.94 -15.11 17.87
C ARG A 56 12.99 -14.16 18.57
N VAL A 57 13.37 -13.61 19.73
CA VAL A 57 12.59 -12.60 20.46
C VAL A 57 12.42 -11.34 19.61
N ASP A 58 13.48 -10.82 18.99
CA ASP A 58 13.41 -9.64 18.11
C ASP A 58 12.46 -9.88 16.92
N THR A 59 12.56 -11.07 16.31
CA THR A 59 11.67 -11.47 15.20
C THR A 59 10.22 -11.56 15.65
N VAL A 60 9.95 -12.19 16.80
CA VAL A 60 8.61 -12.29 17.38
C VAL A 60 8.07 -10.91 17.74
N GLN A 61 8.89 -10.02 18.30
CA GLN A 61 8.48 -8.66 18.64
C GLN A 61 8.13 -7.84 17.39
N SER A 62 8.93 -7.94 16.33
CA SER A 62 8.63 -7.31 15.03
C SER A 62 7.33 -7.83 14.43
N ASN A 63 7.15 -9.16 14.41
CA ASN A 63 5.93 -9.79 13.91
C ASN A 63 4.70 -9.40 14.75
N LEU A 64 4.83 -9.30 16.07
CA LEU A 64 3.77 -8.83 16.96
C LEU A 64 3.44 -7.35 16.72
N GLY A 65 4.45 -6.50 16.47
CA GLY A 65 4.23 -5.10 16.10
C GLY A 65 3.46 -4.97 14.79
N ALA A 66 3.86 -5.72 13.76
CA ALA A 66 3.15 -5.78 12.49
C ALA A 66 1.71 -6.31 12.65
N THR A 67 1.55 -7.40 13.40
CA THR A 67 0.24 -8.00 13.69
C THR A 67 -0.66 -7.03 14.44
N ASN A 68 -0.14 -6.32 15.46
CA ASN A 68 -0.89 -5.32 16.20
C ASN A 68 -1.32 -4.15 15.31
N ALA A 69 -0.45 -3.68 14.40
CA ALA A 69 -0.80 -2.63 13.44
C ALA A 69 -1.92 -3.11 12.49
N THR A 70 -1.81 -4.33 11.97
CA THR A 70 -2.86 -4.94 11.12
C THR A 70 -4.16 -5.12 11.90
N VAL A 71 -4.11 -5.59 13.14
CA VAL A 71 -5.29 -5.79 14.00
C VAL A 71 -5.91 -4.44 14.38
N GLN A 72 -5.14 -3.40 14.65
CA GLN A 72 -5.67 -2.04 14.86
C GLN A 72 -6.37 -1.50 13.61
N GLN A 73 -5.78 -1.73 12.44
CA GLN A 73 -6.40 -1.35 11.15
C GLN A 73 -7.70 -2.14 10.91
N ILE A 74 -7.71 -3.45 11.17
CA ILE A 74 -8.91 -4.30 11.05
C ILE A 74 -9.95 -3.92 12.10
N SER A 75 -9.57 -3.66 13.34
CA SER A 75 -10.50 -3.28 14.42
C SER A 75 -11.11 -1.89 14.18
N ALA A 76 -10.33 -0.93 13.68
CA ALA A 76 -10.84 0.37 13.24
C ALA A 76 -11.80 0.21 12.05
N ALA A 77 -11.47 -0.65 11.08
CA ALA A 77 -12.38 -0.99 9.99
C ALA A 77 -13.65 -1.69 10.50
N GLN A 78 -13.53 -2.68 11.38
CA GLN A 78 -14.66 -3.47 11.88
C GLN A 78 -15.58 -2.67 12.81
N THR A 79 -15.03 -1.80 13.65
CA THR A 79 -15.82 -0.85 14.46
C THR A 79 -16.55 0.15 13.57
N ALA A 80 -15.94 0.56 12.45
CA ALA A 80 -16.64 1.36 11.43
C ALA A 80 -17.70 0.55 10.64
N LEU A 81 -17.54 -0.77 10.52
CA LEU A 81 -18.43 -1.68 9.77
C LEU A 81 -19.63 -2.22 10.57
N ASN A 82 -19.52 -2.32 11.91
CA ASN A 82 -20.57 -2.84 12.81
C ASN A 82 -21.76 -1.86 12.95
N GLY A 83 -22.46 -1.60 11.84
CA GLY A 83 -23.74 -0.89 11.83
C GLY A 83 -24.12 -0.21 10.52
N LYS A 84 -23.21 -0.08 9.54
CA LYS A 84 -23.51 0.55 8.25
C LYS A 84 -22.72 -0.12 7.11
N VAL A 85 -23.43 -0.81 6.22
CA VAL A 85 -22.95 -1.16 4.89
C VAL A 85 -22.59 0.13 4.16
N ASN A 86 -21.32 0.52 4.19
CA ASN A 86 -20.73 1.57 3.37
C ASN A 86 -19.24 1.24 3.24
N ALA A 87 -18.84 0.70 2.08
CA ALA A 87 -17.44 0.48 1.77
C ALA A 87 -16.78 1.83 1.47
N THR A 88 -16.26 2.50 2.49
CA THR A 88 -15.48 3.73 2.35
C THR A 88 -14.06 3.36 1.90
N TRP A 89 -13.77 3.42 0.59
CA TRP A 89 -12.38 3.47 0.13
C TRP A 89 -11.83 4.87 0.43
N SER A 90 -10.67 4.92 1.09
CA SER A 90 -10.00 6.15 1.55
C SER A 90 -9.84 7.19 0.43
N VAL A 91 -10.58 8.29 0.54
CA VAL A 91 -10.34 9.53 -0.24
C VAL A 91 -9.07 10.17 0.29
N LYS A 92 -7.99 10.16 -0.50
CA LYS A 92 -6.80 10.96 -0.20
C LYS A 92 -7.13 12.42 -0.54
N LEU A 93 -7.42 13.22 0.48
CA LEU A 93 -7.63 14.66 0.38
C LEU A 93 -6.31 15.32 -0.04
N GLY A 94 -6.18 15.66 -1.33
CA GLY A 94 -5.03 16.41 -1.85
C GLY A 94 -5.09 17.87 -1.40
N LEU A 95 -3.98 18.37 -0.87
CA LEU A 95 -3.80 19.78 -0.51
C LEU A 95 -3.68 20.62 -1.79
N THR A 96 -4.52 21.63 -1.95
CA THR A 96 -4.21 22.80 -2.80
C THR A 96 -3.66 23.91 -1.91
N SER A 97 -2.77 24.73 -2.46
CA SER A 97 -2.08 25.85 -1.77
C SER A 97 -3.01 26.86 -1.08
N GLY A 98 -4.33 26.78 -1.30
CA GLY A 98 -5.36 27.65 -0.70
C GLY A 98 -6.16 27.06 0.48
N GLY A 99 -5.75 25.95 1.09
CA GLY A 99 -6.31 25.50 2.38
C GLY A 99 -7.80 25.11 2.40
N THR A 100 -8.41 24.80 1.25
CA THR A 100 -9.82 24.38 1.19
C THR A 100 -9.96 22.85 1.24
N TYR A 101 -10.59 22.35 2.30
CA TYR A 101 -10.97 20.94 2.46
C TYR A 101 -12.24 20.65 1.65
N TYR A 102 -12.22 19.63 0.79
CA TYR A 102 -13.42 19.15 0.08
C TYR A 102 -13.71 17.70 0.45
N ALA A 103 -14.75 17.47 1.24
CA ALA A 103 -15.30 16.13 1.48
C ALA A 103 -16.34 15.82 0.39
N ALA A 104 -15.91 15.16 -0.69
CA ALA A 104 -16.79 14.53 -1.67
C ALA A 104 -16.73 13.02 -1.46
N GLY A 105 -17.88 12.38 -1.21
CA GLY A 105 -17.99 10.93 -1.02
C GLY A 105 -18.57 10.25 -2.26
N PHE A 106 -18.19 8.99 -2.50
CA PHE A 106 -18.84 8.12 -3.46
C PHE A 106 -19.36 6.86 -2.76
N GLY A 107 -20.55 6.40 -3.14
CA GLY A 107 -21.16 5.17 -2.66
C GLY A 107 -21.07 4.09 -3.73
N LEU A 108 -20.70 2.88 -3.32
CA LEU A 108 -20.78 1.66 -4.12
C LEU A 108 -21.90 0.79 -3.55
N GLY A 109 -22.90 0.52 -4.37
CA GLY A 109 -24.08 -0.27 -3.99
C GLY A 109 -24.29 -1.43 -4.95
N LEU A 110 -24.78 -2.56 -4.42
CA LEU A 110 -25.29 -3.70 -5.17
C LEU A 110 -26.76 -3.86 -4.80
N GLU A 111 -27.64 -3.54 -5.73
CA GLU A 111 -29.08 -3.70 -5.52
C GLU A 111 -29.55 -5.00 -6.19
N ASN A 112 -30.28 -5.83 -5.44
CA ASN A 112 -30.88 -7.06 -5.96
C ASN A 112 -32.34 -6.76 -6.34
N GLN A 113 -32.56 -6.42 -7.60
CA GLN A 113 -33.90 -6.37 -8.18
C GLN A 113 -34.18 -7.68 -8.92
N GLY A 114 -34.93 -8.57 -8.28
CA GLY A 114 -35.47 -9.78 -8.94
C GLY A 114 -34.41 -10.79 -9.40
N GLY A 115 -33.32 -10.98 -8.66
CA GLY A 115 -32.29 -11.99 -8.96
C GLY A 115 -31.18 -11.51 -9.90
N THR A 116 -31.23 -10.26 -10.36
CA THR A 116 -30.12 -9.61 -11.07
C THR A 116 -29.46 -8.59 -10.15
N PHE A 117 -28.15 -8.75 -9.95
CA PHE A 117 -27.34 -7.77 -9.24
C PHE A 117 -27.08 -6.57 -10.14
N GLN A 118 -27.51 -5.38 -9.72
CA GLN A 118 -27.18 -4.12 -10.39
C GLN A 118 -26.17 -3.36 -9.54
N SER A 119 -24.96 -3.17 -10.09
CA SER A 119 -23.93 -2.34 -9.47
C SER A 119 -24.19 -0.87 -9.77
N SER A 120 -24.20 -0.03 -8.74
CA SER A 120 -24.35 1.42 -8.87
C SER A 120 -23.17 2.16 -8.25
N PHE A 121 -22.69 3.20 -8.93
CA PHE A 121 -21.74 4.18 -8.42
C PHE A 121 -22.44 5.54 -8.31
N VAL A 122 -22.61 6.04 -7.09
CA VAL A 122 -23.31 7.30 -6.81
C VAL A 122 -22.35 8.27 -6.15
N VAL A 123 -22.28 9.52 -6.63
CA VAL A 123 -21.40 10.56 -6.08
C VAL A 123 -22.24 11.68 -5.49
N LEU A 124 -22.04 11.98 -4.21
CA LEU A 124 -22.63 13.15 -3.55
C LEU A 124 -21.55 14.21 -3.37
N ALA A 125 -21.58 15.24 -4.21
CA ALA A 125 -20.59 16.30 -4.21
C ALA A 125 -21.16 17.64 -4.72
N ASN A 126 -20.64 18.75 -4.19
CA ASN A 126 -20.91 20.09 -4.73
C ASN A 126 -20.30 20.28 -6.12
N ARG A 127 -19.14 19.64 -6.38
CA ARG A 127 -18.47 19.58 -7.67
C ARG A 127 -17.79 18.23 -7.84
N PHE A 128 -18.05 17.56 -8.95
CA PHE A 128 -17.31 16.40 -9.42
C PHE A 128 -16.51 16.82 -10.66
N ALA A 129 -15.22 16.53 -10.72
CA ALA A 129 -14.38 16.94 -11.85
C ALA A 129 -13.25 15.95 -12.10
N ILE A 130 -12.99 15.65 -13.36
CA ILE A 130 -11.77 14.96 -13.80
C ILE A 130 -10.72 16.03 -14.07
N MET A 131 -9.55 15.92 -13.45
CA MET A 131 -8.48 16.90 -13.58
C MET A 131 -7.27 16.24 -14.26
N ASN A 132 -6.76 16.88 -15.32
CA ASN A 132 -5.56 16.47 -16.02
C ASN A 132 -4.47 17.54 -15.89
N PRO A 133 -3.38 17.29 -15.16
CA PRO A 133 -2.24 18.21 -15.12
C PRO A 133 -1.48 18.13 -16.46
N VAL A 134 -1.39 19.25 -17.17
CA VAL A 134 -0.67 19.36 -18.45
C VAL A 134 0.30 20.54 -18.35
N GLY A 135 1.60 20.23 -18.19
CA GLY A 135 2.63 21.25 -17.90
C GLY A 135 2.35 21.98 -16.58
N GLU A 136 2.44 23.31 -16.59
CA GLU A 136 2.09 24.19 -15.45
C GLU A 136 0.57 24.44 -15.33
N GLY A 137 -0.25 23.86 -16.22
CA GLY A 137 -1.69 24.08 -16.27
C GLY A 137 -2.53 22.91 -15.76
N LEU A 138 -3.78 23.20 -15.37
CA LEU A 138 -4.78 22.21 -15.00
C LEU A 138 -5.94 22.24 -15.99
N ILE A 139 -6.14 21.15 -16.74
CA ILE A 139 -7.28 21.00 -17.65
C ILE A 139 -8.37 20.18 -16.96
N VAL A 140 -9.62 20.64 -17.04
CA VAL A 140 -10.79 19.94 -16.51
C VAL A 140 -11.71 19.54 -17.66
N PRO A 141 -11.48 18.38 -18.32
CA PRO A 141 -12.26 17.99 -19.50
C PRO A 141 -13.72 17.62 -19.17
N PHE A 142 -14.01 17.19 -17.94
CA PHE A 142 -15.35 16.83 -17.47
C PHE A 142 -15.58 17.36 -16.06
N ALA A 143 -16.69 18.05 -15.86
CA ALA A 143 -17.14 18.43 -14.52
C ALA A 143 -18.67 18.43 -14.39
N VAL A 144 -19.16 18.08 -13.20
CA VAL A 144 -20.53 18.29 -12.77
C VAL A 144 -20.51 19.29 -11.62
N GLN A 145 -21.16 20.43 -11.80
CA GLN A 145 -21.27 21.47 -10.77
C GLN A 145 -22.54 22.27 -11.00
N ASN A 146 -23.16 22.76 -9.91
CA ASN A 146 -24.41 23.54 -9.98
C ASN A 146 -25.53 22.84 -10.79
N GLY A 147 -25.59 21.50 -10.74
CA GLY A 147 -26.56 20.70 -11.49
C GLY A 147 -26.35 20.62 -13.00
N GLN A 148 -25.22 21.12 -13.51
CA GLN A 148 -24.89 21.11 -14.94
C GLN A 148 -23.63 20.29 -15.21
N VAL A 149 -23.58 19.66 -16.38
CA VAL A 149 -22.41 18.94 -16.89
C VAL A 149 -21.66 19.85 -17.85
N PHE A 150 -20.36 20.00 -17.60
CA PHE A 150 -19.42 20.74 -18.42
C PHE A 150 -18.48 19.74 -19.10
N ILE A 151 -18.40 19.83 -20.42
CA ILE A 151 -17.50 19.02 -21.25
C ILE A 151 -16.81 19.98 -22.20
N ASN A 152 -15.47 19.98 -22.20
CA ASN A 152 -14.70 20.86 -23.09
C ASN A 152 -14.78 20.37 -24.54
N ASP A 153 -14.45 19.09 -24.75
CA ASP A 153 -14.52 18.41 -26.05
C ASP A 153 -15.05 16.98 -25.85
N ALA A 154 -15.89 16.51 -26.78
CA ALA A 154 -16.44 15.15 -26.76
C ALA A 154 -16.40 14.51 -28.15
N LEU A 155 -15.85 13.30 -28.23
CA LEU A 155 -16.03 12.41 -29.37
C LEU A 155 -17.18 11.44 -29.05
N ILE A 156 -18.25 11.48 -29.84
CA ILE A 156 -19.48 10.72 -29.57
C ILE A 156 -19.79 9.85 -30.79
N SER A 157 -19.80 8.53 -30.62
CA SER A 157 -20.10 7.58 -31.71
C SER A 157 -21.58 7.59 -32.11
N ASN A 158 -22.49 7.79 -31.16
CA ASN A 158 -23.92 7.93 -31.40
C ASN A 158 -24.52 8.97 -30.44
N LEU A 159 -25.20 9.97 -30.99
CA LEU A 159 -25.81 11.07 -30.26
C LEU A 159 -27.31 11.11 -30.54
N ALA A 160 -28.13 10.84 -29.52
CA ALA A 160 -29.58 11.00 -29.57
C ALA A 160 -29.99 12.09 -28.56
N VAL A 161 -30.68 13.12 -29.03
CA VAL A 161 -31.07 14.28 -28.20
C VAL A 161 -32.56 14.55 -28.38
N GLN A 162 -33.31 14.59 -27.27
CA GLN A 162 -34.74 14.93 -27.29
C GLN A 162 -34.96 16.44 -27.46
N LYS A 163 -34.12 17.26 -26.82
CA LYS A 163 -34.15 18.72 -26.90
C LYS A 163 -32.75 19.27 -26.70
N ALA A 164 -32.31 20.14 -27.60
CA ALA A 164 -31.05 20.88 -27.48
C ALA A 164 -31.33 22.38 -27.57
N ILE A 165 -30.68 23.18 -26.72
CA ILE A 165 -30.58 24.63 -26.87
C ILE A 165 -29.15 24.90 -27.30
N VAL A 166 -28.97 25.36 -28.53
CA VAL A 166 -27.65 25.62 -29.12
C VAL A 166 -27.37 27.12 -29.08
N GLY A 167 -26.22 27.49 -28.54
CA GLY A 167 -25.86 28.90 -28.36
C GLY A 167 -25.48 29.63 -29.65
N ASN A 168 -24.66 29.01 -30.50
CA ASN A 168 -24.09 29.68 -31.67
C ASN A 168 -24.36 28.93 -32.99
N SER A 169 -23.69 27.79 -33.24
CA SER A 169 -23.89 27.03 -34.47
C SER A 169 -23.60 25.53 -34.32
N ILE A 170 -24.14 24.74 -35.25
CA ILE A 170 -23.70 23.37 -35.52
C ILE A 170 -22.98 23.39 -36.87
N ASN A 171 -21.73 22.92 -36.91
CA ASN A 171 -20.87 22.96 -38.09
C ASN A 171 -20.41 21.54 -38.46
N SER A 172 -20.30 21.25 -39.75
CA SER A 172 -19.56 20.08 -40.23
C SER A 172 -18.06 20.22 -39.98
N SER A 173 -17.37 19.10 -39.81
CA SER A 173 -15.91 19.05 -39.80
C SER A 173 -15.29 19.29 -41.17
N ALA A 174 -16.00 18.92 -42.25
CA ALA A 174 -15.56 19.18 -43.62
C ALA A 174 -15.79 20.65 -44.02
N LEU A 175 -14.84 21.18 -44.80
CA LEU A 175 -14.81 22.56 -45.28
C LEU A 175 -14.90 22.62 -46.82
N ALA A 176 -15.48 23.69 -47.35
CA ALA A 176 -15.42 24.04 -48.76
C ALA A 176 -14.08 24.73 -49.08
N ASN A 177 -13.81 24.97 -50.37
CA ASN A 177 -12.56 25.59 -50.84
C ASN A 177 -12.31 27.00 -50.28
N ASP A 178 -13.35 27.71 -49.84
CA ASP A 178 -13.28 29.03 -49.21
C ASP A 178 -13.09 28.97 -47.68
N GLY A 179 -12.93 27.76 -47.11
CA GLY A 179 -12.75 27.53 -45.67
C GLY A 179 -14.03 27.53 -44.85
N THR A 180 -15.20 27.68 -45.47
CA THR A 180 -16.48 27.60 -44.77
C THR A 180 -16.89 26.15 -44.52
N PRO A 181 -17.56 25.82 -43.39
CA PRO A 181 -18.12 24.49 -43.19
C PRO A 181 -19.14 24.16 -44.27
N ILE A 182 -19.03 22.98 -44.88
CA ILE A 182 -19.95 22.56 -45.95
C ILE A 182 -21.41 22.45 -45.47
N MET A 183 -21.62 22.22 -44.17
CA MET A 183 -22.92 22.28 -43.53
C MET A 183 -22.80 23.15 -42.28
N ARG A 184 -23.65 24.16 -42.17
CA ARG A 184 -23.74 25.02 -40.98
C ARG A 184 -25.18 25.42 -40.71
N VAL A 185 -25.58 25.28 -39.45
CA VAL A 185 -26.80 25.88 -38.92
C VAL A 185 -26.38 26.93 -37.91
N ASP A 186 -26.64 28.20 -38.22
CA ASP A 186 -26.30 29.35 -37.39
C ASP A 186 -27.55 29.88 -36.69
N PHE A 187 -27.58 29.77 -35.36
CA PHE A 187 -28.73 30.14 -34.55
C PHE A 187 -28.72 31.63 -34.14
N ALA A 188 -27.59 32.31 -34.28
CA ALA A 188 -27.47 33.74 -33.99
C ALA A 188 -28.06 34.59 -35.13
N SER A 189 -27.83 34.18 -36.37
CA SER A 189 -28.33 34.83 -37.60
C SER A 189 -29.58 34.15 -38.18
N GLY A 190 -29.90 32.92 -37.75
CA GLY A 190 -31.01 32.13 -38.30
C GLY A 190 -30.73 31.54 -39.68
N THR A 191 -29.46 31.47 -40.11
CA THR A 191 -29.09 30.99 -41.44
C THR A 191 -28.76 29.49 -41.44
N ILE A 192 -29.12 28.82 -42.53
CA ILE A 192 -28.71 27.44 -42.83
C ILE A 192 -27.94 27.45 -44.14
N ILE A 193 -26.73 26.88 -44.11
CA ILE A 193 -25.83 26.82 -45.25
C ILE A 193 -25.53 25.35 -45.54
N MET A 194 -25.71 24.96 -46.80
CA MET A 194 -25.34 23.65 -47.33
C MET A 194 -24.60 23.86 -48.66
N LEU A 195 -23.32 23.52 -48.70
CA LEU A 195 -22.43 23.74 -49.84
C LEU A 195 -21.89 22.40 -50.35
N ASN A 196 -21.68 22.30 -51.67
CA ASN A 196 -20.78 21.31 -52.23
C ASN A 196 -19.32 21.73 -51.98
N GLN A 197 -18.41 20.78 -51.80
CA GLN A 197 -16.97 20.99 -51.59
C GLN A 197 -16.33 21.94 -52.64
N ALA A 198 -16.89 22.01 -53.85
CA ALA A 198 -16.49 22.93 -54.93
C ALA A 198 -16.99 24.40 -54.79
N ALA A 199 -17.51 24.80 -53.64
CA ALA A 199 -17.89 26.18 -53.24
C ALA A 199 -19.03 26.88 -54.00
N ASN A 200 -19.69 26.24 -54.98
CA ASN A 200 -20.53 26.98 -55.95
C ASN A 200 -22.03 26.64 -55.99
N ALA A 201 -22.57 25.80 -55.10
CA ALA A 201 -23.99 25.49 -55.12
C ALA A 201 -24.59 25.27 -53.73
N TYR A 202 -25.57 26.10 -53.39
CA TYR A 202 -26.53 25.83 -52.33
C TYR A 202 -27.47 24.73 -52.84
N THR A 203 -27.44 23.55 -52.24
CA THR A 203 -28.49 22.55 -52.50
C THR A 203 -29.62 22.84 -51.51
N VAL A 204 -30.74 23.33 -52.03
CA VAL A 204 -31.96 23.61 -51.24
C VAL A 204 -32.67 22.32 -50.92
#